data_AF-A0A960JRC0-F1
#
_entry.id   AF-A0A960JRC0-F1
#
_cell.length_a   1.000
_cell.length_b   1.000
_cell.length_c   1.000
_cell.angle_alpha   90.00
_cell.angle_beta   90.00
_cell.angle_gamma   90.00
#
_symmetry.space_group_name_H-M   'P 1'
#
loop_
_entity.id
_entity.type
_entity.pdbx_description
1 polymer ?
#
loop_
_entity_poly.entity_id
_entity_poly.type
_entity_poly.pdbx_seq_one_letter_code
_entity_poly.pdbx_strand_id
1 'polypeptide(L)' 'AVGLDDPKLGEVPVAAVRLTDGASITPTRLRTWAAKHLSDYKTPRRIFIVDDLPKTGTNKLQRSELAQRLERLD' A
#
# COMPACT_ATOMS: atom_id res chain seq x y z
N ALA A 1 -3.19 -2.95 3.11
CA ALA A 1 -3.65 -2.49 1.80
C ALA A 1 -4.93 -1.67 1.96
N VAL A 2 -5.14 -0.71 1.06
CA VAL A 2 -6.35 0.11 0.91
C VAL A 2 -6.79 0.05 -0.55
N GLY A 3 -8.06 0.31 -0.83
CA GLY A 3 -8.53 0.54 -2.20
C GLY A 3 -8.22 1.98 -2.61
N LEU A 4 -7.73 2.17 -3.83
CA LEU A 4 -7.70 3.47 -4.50
C LEU A 4 -8.58 3.40 -5.74
N ASP A 5 -9.18 4.52 -6.11
CA ASP A 5 -10.07 4.63 -7.27
C ASP A 5 -9.33 4.20 -8.55
N ASP A 6 -10.02 3.44 -9.40
CA ASP A 6 -9.54 3.04 -10.71
C ASP A 6 -10.68 3.21 -11.74
N PRO A 7 -10.43 3.89 -12.87
CA PRO A 7 -11.47 4.24 -13.82
C PRO A 7 -12.12 3.02 -14.51
N LYS A 8 -11.49 1.84 -14.44
CA LYS A 8 -12.01 0.61 -15.07
C LYS A 8 -12.57 -0.36 -14.05
N LEU A 9 -11.95 -0.45 -12.88
CA LEU A 9 -12.26 -1.47 -11.87
C LEU A 9 -13.00 -0.91 -10.66
N GLY A 10 -13.24 0.39 -10.60
CA GLY A 10 -13.81 1.09 -9.45
C GLY A 10 -12.77 1.29 -8.37
N GLU A 11 -12.27 0.20 -7.77
CA GLU A 11 -11.16 0.25 -6.81
C GLU A 11 -10.11 -0.83 -7.11
N VAL A 12 -8.83 -0.48 -6.91
CA VAL A 12 -7.71 -1.42 -6.98
C VAL A 12 -6.95 -1.50 -5.66
N PRO A 13 -6.45 -2.69 -5.28
CA PRO A 13 -5.68 -2.83 -4.05
C PRO A 13 -4.34 -2.12 -4.18
N VAL A 14 -4.00 -1.31 -3.18
CA VAL A 14 -2.71 -0.63 -3.06
C VAL A 14 -2.13 -0.88 -1.66
N ALA A 15 -0.82 -1.02 -1.56
CA ALA A 15 -0.14 -1.26 -0.29
C ALA A 15 0.80 -0.10 0.08
N ALA A 16 0.72 0.34 1.33
CA ALA A 16 1.79 1.11 1.97
C ALA A 16 2.65 0.16 2.81
N VAL A 17 3.97 0.33 2.73
CA VAL A 17 4.94 -0.49 3.44
C VAL A 17 5.93 0.44 4.14
N ARG A 18 5.96 0.38 5.46
CA ARG A 18 7.04 0.99 6.26
C ARG A 18 8.12 -0.05 6.48
N LEU A 19 9.35 0.27 6.09
CA LEU A 19 10.49 -0.60 6.33
C LEU A 19 10.95 -0.49 7.78
N THR A 20 11.50 -1.57 8.31
CA THR A 20 12.26 -1.55 9.56
C THR A 20 13.60 -0.86 9.34
N ASP A 21 14.17 -0.30 10.41
CA ASP A 21 15.45 0.41 10.32
C ASP A 21 16.55 -0.49 9.74
N GLY A 22 17.31 0.05 8.79
CA GLY A 22 18.37 -0.68 8.07
C GLY A 22 17.87 -1.62 6.96
N ALA A 23 16.57 -1.85 6.81
CA ALA A 23 16.03 -2.63 5.71
C ALA A 23 15.95 -1.81 4.42
N SER A 24 16.24 -2.44 3.28
CA SER A 24 16.11 -1.85 1.96
C SER A 24 15.48 -2.85 1.00
N ILE A 25 14.43 -2.42 0.31
CA ILE A 25 13.77 -3.18 -0.75
C ILE A 25 13.06 -2.22 -1.69
N THR A 26 12.92 -2.59 -2.96
CA THR A 26 12.17 -1.79 -3.94
C THR A 26 10.69 -2.20 -3.95
N PRO A 27 9.75 -1.28 -4.25
CA PRO A 27 8.35 -1.61 -4.47
C PRO A 27 8.14 -2.73 -5.50
N THR A 28 8.91 -2.72 -6.59
CA THR A 28 8.84 -3.74 -7.65
C THR A 28 9.11 -5.14 -7.11
N ARG A 29 10.19 -5.31 -6.33
CA ARG A 29 10.50 -6.61 -5.69
C ARG A 29 9.39 -7.08 -4.77
N LEU A 30 8.80 -6.19 -3.97
CA LEU A 30 7.66 -6.52 -3.11
C LEU A 30 6.44 -6.95 -3.92
N ARG A 31 6.14 -6.26 -5.02
CA ARG A 31 5.02 -6.59 -5.90
C ARG A 31 5.25 -7.94 -6.61
N THR A 32 6.47 -8.19 -7.10
CA THR A 32 6.85 -9.49 -7.67
C THR A 32 6.70 -10.61 -6.65
N TRP A 33 7.09 -10.38 -5.40
CA TRP A 33 6.87 -11.35 -4.33
C TRP A 33 5.38 -11.57 -4.09
N ALA A 34 4.57 -10.51 -3.99
CA ALA A 34 3.13 -10.61 -3.79
C ALA A 34 2.44 -11.39 -4.92
N ALA A 35 2.78 -11.11 -6.18
CA ALA A 35 2.22 -11.79 -7.36
C ALA A 35 2.53 -13.30 -7.41
N LYS A 36 3.61 -13.76 -6.76
CA LYS A 36 3.94 -15.19 -6.65
C LYS A 36 3.10 -15.92 -5.60
N HIS A 37 2.55 -15.20 -4.62
CA HIS A 37 1.88 -15.78 -3.46
C HIS A 37 0.38 -15.45 -3.41
N LEU A 38 -0.09 -14.50 -4.23
CA LEU A 38 -1.46 -14.02 -4.26
C LEU A 38 -2.03 -14.19 -5.67
N SER A 39 -3.34 -14.42 -5.77
CA SER A 39 -4.07 -14.29 -7.02
C SER A 39 -3.96 -12.86 -7.57
N ASP A 40 -4.08 -12.70 -8.89
CA ASP A 40 -3.87 -11.40 -9.56
C ASP A 40 -4.72 -10.27 -8.96
N TYR A 41 -6.03 -10.51 -8.76
CA TYR A 41 -6.95 -9.53 -8.16
C TYR A 41 -6.65 -9.16 -6.69
N LYS A 42 -5.81 -9.92 -5.99
CA LYS A 42 -5.33 -9.63 -4.62
C LYS A 42 -3.96 -8.97 -4.62
N THR A 43 -3.23 -9.02 -5.73
CA THR A 43 -1.90 -8.46 -5.84
C THR A 43 -2.02 -6.95 -5.87
N PRO A 44 -1.35 -6.21 -4.96
CA PRO A 44 -1.39 -4.76 -4.98
C PRO A 44 -0.97 -4.24 -6.35
N ARG A 45 -1.82 -3.40 -6.95
CA ARG A 45 -1.51 -2.76 -8.23
C ARG A 45 -0.30 -1.85 -8.06
N ARG A 46 -0.20 -1.21 -6.89
CA ARG A 46 0.88 -0.30 -6.50
C ARG A 46 1.32 -0.58 -5.07
N ILE A 47 2.61 -0.37 -4.81
CA ILE A 47 3.21 -0.46 -3.49
C ILE A 47 4.01 0.83 -3.26
N PHE A 48 3.73 1.50 -2.16
CA PHE A 48 4.42 2.72 -1.73
C PHE A 48 5.25 2.40 -0.49
N ILE A 49 6.53 2.77 -0.52
CA ILE A 49 7.36 2.76 0.68
C ILE A 49 7.17 4.11 1.36
N VAL A 50 6.81 4.08 2.64
CA VAL A 50 6.46 5.27 3.43
C VAL A 50 7.26 5.30 4.73
N ASP A 51 7.55 6.50 5.22
CA ASP A 51 8.30 6.69 6.47
C ASP A 51 7.47 6.32 7.70
N ASP A 52 6.17 6.62 7.65
CA ASP A 52 5.22 6.36 8.71
C ASP A 52 3.88 5.82 8.18
N LEU A 53 3.11 5.23 9.11
CA LEU A 53 1.71 4.89 8.87
C LEU A 53 0.86 5.80 9.76
N PRO A 54 -0.18 6.47 9.21
CA PRO A 54 -1.04 7.35 9.99
C PRO A 54 -1.80 6.57 11.04
N LYS A 55 -1.83 7.08 12.26
CA LYS A 55 -2.51 6.43 13.39
C LYS A 55 -3.40 7.39 14.16
N THR A 56 -4.45 6.86 14.78
CA THR A 56 -5.35 7.61 15.67
C THR A 56 -4.63 7.97 16.96
N GLY A 57 -5.24 8.82 17.80
CA GLY A 57 -4.76 9.08 19.16
C GLY A 57 -4.65 7.82 20.05
N THR A 58 -5.24 6.70 19.62
CA THR A 58 -5.13 5.38 20.27
C THR A 58 -4.21 4.41 19.53
N ASN A 59 -3.31 4.91 18.66
CA ASN A 59 -2.30 4.14 17.93
C ASN A 59 -2.88 3.10 16.94
N LYS A 60 -4.17 3.21 16.56
CA LYS A 60 -4.80 2.37 15.52
C LYS A 60 -4.52 2.97 14.15
N LEU A 61 -4.35 2.15 13.12
CA LEU A 61 -4.16 2.61 11.74
C LEU A 61 -5.36 3.43 11.24
N GLN A 62 -5.12 4.65 10.78
CA GLN A 62 -6.14 5.47 10.12
C GLN A 62 -6.21 5.15 8.63
N ARG A 63 -7.09 4.21 8.26
CA ARG A 63 -7.21 3.73 6.88
C ARG A 63 -7.63 4.83 5.89
N SER A 64 -8.56 5.70 6.27
CA SER A 64 -9.04 6.78 5.39
C SER A 64 -7.96 7.81 5.11
N GLU A 65 -7.21 8.22 6.14
CA GLU A 65 -6.06 9.10 5.97
C GLU A 65 -4.96 8.42 5.15
N LEU A 66 -4.70 7.13 5.37
CA LEU A 66 -3.74 6.38 4.57
C LEU A 66 -4.16 6.36 3.09
N ALA A 67 -5.42 6.09 2.77
CA ALA A 67 -5.92 6.12 1.40
C ALA A 67 -5.70 7.49 0.75
N GLN A 68 -6.06 8.58 1.42
CA GLN A 68 -5.82 9.95 0.95
C GLN A 68 -4.33 10.29 0.79
N ARG A 69 -3.45 9.76 1.66
CA ARG A 69 -2.00 9.92 1.51
C ARG A 69 -1.50 9.20 0.26
N LEU A 70 -1.96 7.97 0.01
CA LEU A 70 -1.54 7.19 -1.14
C LEU A 70 -2.10 7.72 -2.46
N GLU A 71 -3.34 8.20 -2.47
CA GLU A 71 -3.95 8.85 -3.65
C GLU A 71 -3.17 10.09 -4.10
N ARG A 72 -2.57 10.84 -3.16
CA ARG A 72 -1.71 11.99 -3.50
C ARG A 72 -0.31 11.63 -3.98
N LEU A 73 0.14 10.39 -3.73
CA LEU A 73 1.43 9.88 -4.19
C LEU A 73 1.32 9.18 -5.54
N ASP A 74 0.10 8.95 -6.01
CA ASP A 74 -0.24 8.23 -7.22
C ASP A 74 -0.16 9.09 -8.48
#